data_AF-A0A7C9CKB0-F1
#
_entry.id   AF-A0A7C9CKB0-F1
#
_cell.length_a   1.000
_cell.length_b   1.000
_cell.length_c   1.000
_cell.angle_alpha   90.00
_cell.angle_beta   90.00
_cell.angle_gamma   90.00
#
_symmetry.space_group_name_H-M   'P 1'
#
loop_
_entity.id
_entity.type
_entity.pdbx_description
1 polymer ?
#
loop_
_entity_poly.entity_id
_entity_poly.type
_entity_poly.pdbx_seq_one_letter_code
_entity_poly.pdbx_strand_id
1 'polypeptide(L)'
;SASQDFVPLVLFTGDRPPELHATGANQAIDQVNHFGTYVRFFFNLPVPTDDITARMVLTTVDSAVYWATSSPYGPVHVNCPFREPLENSPRSWRKDCLDRLDFWISNTQPFTKYIHVKAPFAQNATAGVTAEVEKVIQNARHGLLVVGAIHIEEEIWAALLLARHLSWPVITDILSGLRLRKILTSYPEDEENFIFLDHFDHVLLCDAVRQWVRP
;
A
#
# COMPACT_ATOMS: atom_id res chain seq x y z
N SER A 1 -1.84 8.21 -9.33
CA SER A 1 -0.58 7.54 -9.71
C SER A 1 -0.27 6.46 -8.68
N ALA A 2 0.45 5.38 -9.00
CA ALA A 2 0.64 4.26 -8.05
C ALA A 2 1.13 4.68 -6.65
N SER A 3 1.96 5.73 -6.55
CA SER A 3 2.38 6.29 -5.26
C SER A 3 1.27 6.99 -4.47
N GLN A 4 0.37 7.72 -5.14
CA GLN A 4 -0.72 8.45 -4.48
C GLN A 4 -1.93 7.56 -4.21
N ASP A 5 -2.14 6.56 -5.07
CA ASP A 5 -3.26 5.62 -4.99
C ASP A 5 -2.90 4.38 -4.15
N PHE A 6 -1.75 4.40 -3.46
CA PHE A 6 -1.24 3.33 -2.60
C PHE A 6 -1.23 1.94 -3.29
N VAL A 7 -0.86 1.90 -4.58
CA VAL A 7 -0.80 0.66 -5.36
C VAL A 7 0.58 0.01 -5.18
N PRO A 8 0.66 -1.22 -4.64
CA PRO A 8 1.92 -1.95 -4.52
C PRO A 8 2.44 -2.32 -5.91
N LEU A 9 3.61 -1.81 -6.28
CA LEU A 9 4.23 -2.06 -7.59
C LEU A 9 5.74 -2.27 -7.43
N VAL A 10 6.29 -3.32 -8.01
CA VAL A 10 7.74 -3.56 -8.02
C VAL A 10 8.28 -3.33 -9.42
N LEU A 11 9.09 -2.30 -9.61
CA LEU A 11 9.72 -1.97 -10.89
C LEU A 11 11.13 -2.53 -10.93
N PHE A 12 11.42 -3.35 -11.94
CA PHE A 12 12.78 -3.76 -12.28
C PHE A 12 13.22 -3.03 -13.55
N THR A 13 14.32 -2.29 -13.48
CA THR A 13 14.88 -1.60 -14.66
C THR A 13 16.25 -2.17 -14.99
N GLY A 14 16.48 -2.48 -16.27
CA GLY A 14 17.81 -2.82 -16.75
C GLY A 14 18.66 -1.57 -16.93
N ASP A 15 19.93 -1.65 -16.54
CA ASP A 15 20.86 -0.53 -16.65
C ASP A 15 22.23 -0.96 -17.19
N ARG A 16 23.02 0.03 -17.62
CA ARG A 16 24.43 -0.16 -17.96
C ARG A 16 25.24 -0.40 -16.66
N PRO A 17 26.41 -1.02 -16.76
CA PRO A 17 27.26 -1.19 -15.59
C PRO A 17 27.97 0.15 -15.26
N PRO A 18 28.38 0.37 -13.99
CA PRO A 18 28.92 1.65 -13.53
C PRO A 18 30.11 2.16 -14.36
N GLU A 19 30.95 1.28 -14.90
CA GLU A 19 32.08 1.66 -15.76
C GLU A 19 31.66 2.32 -17.10
N LEU A 20 30.40 2.17 -17.51
CA LEU A 20 29.83 2.81 -18.71
C LEU A 20 28.95 4.02 -18.36
N HIS A 21 28.84 4.38 -17.08
CA HIS A 21 28.16 5.60 -16.66
C HIS A 21 29.08 6.80 -16.93
N ALA A 22 28.51 7.91 -17.40
CA ALA A 22 29.23 9.16 -17.71
C ALA A 22 30.29 9.10 -18.84
N THR A 23 30.34 8.03 -19.65
CA THR A 23 31.28 7.91 -20.80
C THR A 23 30.76 8.48 -22.12
N GLY A 24 29.60 9.16 -22.12
CA GLY A 24 28.95 9.63 -23.34
C GLY A 24 28.39 8.50 -24.22
N ALA A 25 28.29 7.28 -23.69
CA ALA A 25 27.62 6.19 -24.37
C ALA A 25 26.14 6.55 -24.60
N ASN A 26 25.70 6.44 -25.85
CA ASN A 26 24.30 6.63 -26.24
C ASN A 26 23.43 5.72 -25.36
N GLN A 27 22.53 6.32 -24.56
CA GLN A 27 21.58 5.69 -23.61
C GLN A 27 22.02 5.50 -22.14
N ALA A 28 23.05 6.18 -21.64
CA ALA A 28 23.31 6.25 -20.20
C ALA A 28 22.57 7.44 -19.55
N ILE A 29 21.24 7.33 -19.38
CA ILE A 29 20.51 8.24 -18.47
C ILE A 29 20.78 7.76 -17.04
N ASP A 30 21.13 8.68 -16.13
CA ASP A 30 21.29 8.36 -14.71
C ASP A 30 19.97 7.79 -14.15
N GLN A 31 19.89 6.46 -14.02
CA GLN A 31 18.71 5.79 -13.48
C GLN A 31 18.66 5.86 -11.94
N VAL A 32 19.69 6.38 -11.29
CA VAL A 32 19.73 6.52 -9.84
C VAL A 32 18.70 7.57 -9.43
N ASN A 33 17.68 7.14 -8.69
CA ASN A 33 16.55 7.97 -8.26
C ASN A 33 15.69 8.56 -9.39
N HIS A 34 15.58 7.90 -10.56
CA HIS A 34 14.69 8.38 -11.64
C HIS A 34 13.25 8.65 -11.12
N PHE A 35 12.74 7.80 -10.23
CA PHE A 35 11.42 7.97 -9.63
C PHE A 35 11.42 8.80 -8.32
N GLY A 36 12.57 9.31 -7.88
CA GLY A 36 12.70 10.20 -6.71
C GLY A 36 11.90 9.75 -5.49
N THR A 37 11.10 10.66 -4.95
CA THR A 37 10.26 10.41 -3.75
C THR A 37 8.96 9.67 -4.04
N TYR A 38 8.68 9.28 -5.29
CA TYR A 38 7.48 8.54 -5.63
C TYR A 38 7.56 7.06 -5.24
N VAL A 39 8.76 6.51 -5.05
CA VAL A 39 8.96 5.13 -4.60
C VAL A 39 9.10 5.04 -3.08
N ARG A 40 8.60 3.97 -2.48
CA ARG A 40 8.78 3.64 -1.05
C ARG A 40 10.18 3.12 -0.76
N PHE A 41 10.80 2.51 -1.75
CA PHE A 41 12.11 1.90 -1.64
C PHE A 41 12.79 1.91 -3.00
N PHE A 42 14.08 2.23 -2.99
CA PHE A 42 14.95 2.15 -4.15
C PHE A 42 16.17 1.31 -3.78
N PHE A 43 16.56 0.38 -4.65
CA PHE A 43 17.80 -0.37 -4.51
C PHE A 43 18.50 -0.52 -5.85
N ASN A 44 19.78 -0.16 -5.90
CA ASN A 44 20.63 -0.42 -7.05
C ASN A 44 21.39 -1.74 -6.83
N LEU A 45 21.03 -2.79 -7.57
CA LEU A 45 21.77 -4.05 -7.51
C LEU A 45 23.19 -3.84 -8.00
N PRO A 46 24.19 -4.54 -7.43
CA PRO A 46 25.51 -4.59 -8.02
C PRO A 46 25.48 -5.40 -9.32
N VAL A 47 26.44 -5.13 -10.19
CA VAL A 47 26.59 -5.91 -11.42
C VAL A 47 26.85 -7.38 -11.07
N PRO A 48 26.16 -8.35 -11.74
CA PRO A 48 26.33 -9.76 -11.45
C PRO A 48 27.80 -10.23 -11.54
N THR A 49 28.31 -10.82 -10.45
CA THR A 49 29.63 -11.45 -10.32
C THR A 49 29.55 -12.59 -9.31
N ASP A 50 30.55 -13.49 -9.27
CA ASP A 50 30.58 -14.62 -8.30
C ASP A 50 30.67 -14.16 -6.83
N ASP A 51 31.01 -12.90 -6.58
CA ASP A 51 31.03 -12.32 -5.23
C ASP A 51 29.63 -11.87 -4.76
N ILE A 52 28.68 -11.78 -5.68
CA ILE A 52 27.27 -11.49 -5.39
C ILE A 52 26.53 -12.80 -5.23
N THR A 53 26.15 -13.11 -3.99
CA THR A 53 25.43 -14.34 -3.68
C THR A 53 23.96 -14.26 -4.12
N ALA A 54 23.40 -15.39 -4.54
CA ALA A 54 21.98 -15.58 -4.81
C ALA A 54 21.13 -15.18 -3.58
N ARG A 55 21.62 -15.49 -2.37
CA ARG A 55 21.05 -15.04 -1.10
C ARG A 55 20.80 -13.53 -1.07
N MET A 56 21.80 -12.72 -1.43
CA MET A 56 21.65 -11.26 -1.40
C MET A 56 20.56 -10.81 -2.36
N VAL A 57 20.58 -11.31 -3.60
CA VAL A 57 19.58 -10.95 -4.63
C VAL A 57 18.17 -11.33 -4.18
N LEU A 58 17.99 -12.55 -3.67
CA LEU A 58 16.70 -13.04 -3.18
C LEU A 58 16.20 -12.21 -1.99
N THR A 59 17.05 -11.92 -1.00
CA THR A 59 16.70 -11.05 0.13
C THR A 59 16.34 -9.63 -0.32
N THR A 60 17.03 -9.07 -1.32
CA THR A 60 16.70 -7.75 -1.87
C THR A 60 15.35 -7.75 -2.56
N VAL A 61 15.01 -8.80 -3.32
CA VAL A 61 13.69 -8.93 -3.94
C VAL A 61 12.59 -9.06 -2.89
N ASP A 62 12.80 -9.90 -1.87
CA ASP A 62 11.85 -10.03 -0.75
C ASP A 62 11.69 -8.71 0.02
N SER A 63 12.78 -7.95 0.20
CA SER A 63 12.74 -6.60 0.79
C SER A 63 11.89 -5.64 -0.06
N ALA A 64 12.07 -5.66 -1.37
CA ALA A 64 11.34 -4.80 -2.28
C ALA A 64 9.82 -5.09 -2.22
N VAL A 65 9.44 -6.37 -2.25
CA VAL A 65 8.04 -6.78 -2.08
C VAL A 65 7.52 -6.33 -0.72
N TYR A 66 8.28 -6.56 0.36
CA TYR A 66 7.91 -6.12 1.71
C TYR A 66 7.63 -4.61 1.77
N TRP A 67 8.48 -3.78 1.20
CA TRP A 67 8.29 -2.33 1.18
C TRP A 67 7.12 -1.89 0.29
N ALA A 68 6.89 -2.57 -0.83
CA ALA A 68 5.76 -2.25 -1.72
C ALA A 68 4.42 -2.51 -1.04
N THR A 69 4.33 -3.57 -0.24
CA THR A 69 3.12 -4.04 0.45
C THR A 69 3.06 -3.65 1.92
N SER A 70 3.98 -2.83 2.42
CA SER A 70 3.94 -2.29 3.79
C SER A 70 3.30 -0.90 3.79
N SER A 71 2.50 -0.60 4.80
CA SER A 71 1.86 0.71 4.89
C SER A 71 2.88 1.84 5.08
N PRO A 72 2.79 2.94 4.31
CA PRO A 72 1.86 3.15 3.20
C PRO A 72 2.27 2.39 1.94
N TYR A 73 1.36 1.59 1.37
CA TYR A 73 1.62 0.84 0.13
C TYR A 73 2.07 1.75 -1.00
N GLY A 74 2.84 1.22 -1.94
CA GLY A 74 3.29 2.02 -3.08
C GLY A 74 4.35 1.35 -3.94
N PRO A 75 4.82 2.06 -4.97
CA PRO A 75 5.81 1.53 -5.88
C PRO A 75 7.19 1.44 -5.22
N VAL A 76 7.99 0.48 -5.62
CA VAL A 76 9.41 0.33 -5.28
C VAL A 76 10.20 0.11 -6.56
N HIS A 77 11.47 0.48 -6.57
CA HIS A 77 12.31 0.40 -7.75
C HIS A 77 13.61 -0.33 -7.44
N VAL A 78 13.87 -1.40 -8.18
CA VAL A 78 15.13 -2.14 -8.16
C VAL A 78 15.82 -1.94 -9.51
N ASN A 79 16.95 -1.24 -9.51
CA ASN A 79 17.78 -1.07 -10.70
C ASN A 79 18.75 -2.23 -10.84
N CYS A 80 18.87 -2.77 -12.06
CA CYS A 80 19.59 -4.01 -12.36
C CYS A 80 20.65 -3.74 -13.45
N PRO A 81 21.90 -3.42 -13.10
CA PRO A 81 22.94 -3.16 -14.08
C PRO A 81 23.52 -4.46 -14.64
N PHE A 82 23.66 -4.54 -15.98
CA PHE A 82 24.17 -5.72 -16.67
C PHE A 82 25.31 -5.37 -17.63
N ARG A 83 26.36 -6.21 -17.65
CA ARG A 83 27.46 -6.12 -18.63
C ARG A 83 27.10 -6.89 -19.90
N GLU A 84 27.51 -6.35 -21.05
CA GLU A 84 27.49 -7.11 -22.30
C GLU A 84 28.56 -8.23 -22.29
N PRO A 85 28.35 -9.32 -23.05
CA PRO A 85 27.15 -9.62 -23.84
C PRO A 85 25.98 -10.10 -22.95
N LEU A 86 24.75 -9.68 -23.30
CA LEU A 86 23.51 -10.15 -22.65
C LEU A 86 22.95 -11.43 -23.29
N GLU A 87 23.70 -12.02 -24.23
CA GLU A 87 23.32 -13.25 -24.89
C GLU A 87 23.27 -14.42 -23.88
N ASN A 88 22.31 -15.32 -24.06
CA ASN A 88 22.10 -16.52 -23.23
C ASN A 88 23.21 -17.56 -23.46
N SER A 89 24.46 -17.19 -23.19
CA SER A 89 25.58 -18.11 -23.16
C SER A 89 25.69 -18.71 -21.75
N PRO A 90 25.78 -20.04 -21.61
CA PRO A 90 25.89 -20.67 -20.30
C PRO A 90 27.20 -20.24 -19.63
N ARG A 91 27.07 -19.39 -18.61
CA ARG A 91 28.19 -18.96 -17.77
C ARG A 91 28.26 -19.88 -16.55
N SER A 92 29.44 -20.44 -16.29
CA SER A 92 29.67 -21.24 -15.08
C SER A 92 29.87 -20.32 -13.89
N TRP A 93 28.95 -20.34 -12.94
CA TRP A 93 29.03 -19.59 -11.68
C TRP A 93 29.73 -20.42 -10.60
N ARG A 94 30.38 -19.76 -9.64
CA ARG A 94 30.96 -20.42 -8.47
C ARG A 94 29.83 -21.03 -7.62
N LYS A 95 29.96 -22.30 -7.21
CA LYS A 95 28.86 -23.03 -6.54
C LYS A 95 28.40 -22.38 -5.23
N ASP A 96 29.32 -21.77 -4.51
CA ASP A 96 29.06 -21.06 -3.25
C ASP A 96 28.22 -19.79 -3.45
N CYS A 97 28.37 -19.08 -4.59
CA CYS A 97 27.54 -17.90 -4.88
C CYS A 97 26.09 -18.28 -5.18
N LEU A 98 25.85 -19.50 -5.65
CA LEU A 98 24.51 -20.05 -5.89
C LEU A 98 23.96 -20.83 -4.68
N ASP A 99 24.62 -20.78 -3.53
CA ASP A 99 24.16 -21.49 -2.32
C ASP A 99 22.70 -21.13 -1.99
N ARG A 100 21.92 -22.16 -1.63
CA ARG A 100 20.48 -22.12 -1.33
C ARG A 100 19.55 -21.74 -2.50
N LEU A 101 20.07 -21.45 -3.69
CA LEU A 101 19.21 -21.10 -4.83
C LEU A 101 18.29 -22.27 -5.20
N ASP A 102 18.81 -23.50 -5.30
CA ASP A 102 18.01 -24.70 -5.58
C ASP A 102 16.91 -24.92 -4.54
N PHE A 103 17.24 -24.72 -3.26
CA PHE A 103 16.28 -24.81 -2.17
C PHE A 103 15.14 -23.80 -2.34
N TRP A 104 15.47 -22.54 -2.68
CA TRP A 104 14.47 -21.52 -2.93
C TRP A 104 13.59 -21.85 -4.14
N ILE A 105 14.18 -22.30 -5.26
CA ILE A 105 13.44 -22.70 -6.48
C ILE A 105 12.45 -23.83 -6.17
N SER A 106 12.83 -24.76 -5.30
CA SER A 106 11.97 -25.89 -4.91
C SER A 106 10.84 -25.54 -3.93
N ASN A 107 10.72 -24.27 -3.51
CA ASN A 107 9.78 -23.82 -2.49
C ASN A 107 8.92 -22.66 -2.99
N THR A 108 7.75 -22.46 -2.37
CA THR A 108 6.81 -21.38 -2.68
C THR A 108 6.88 -20.21 -1.69
N GLN A 109 7.78 -20.28 -0.72
CA GLN A 109 7.95 -19.29 0.33
C GLN A 109 9.05 -18.29 -0.02
N PRO A 110 8.93 -17.01 0.42
CA PRO A 110 10.00 -16.03 0.26
C PRO A 110 11.27 -16.51 0.99
N PHE A 111 12.42 -16.14 0.45
CA PHE A 111 13.72 -16.51 1.01
C PHE A 111 13.94 -15.84 2.39
N THR A 112 13.52 -14.58 2.51
CA THR A 112 13.54 -13.77 3.72
C THR A 112 12.12 -13.39 4.11
N LYS A 113 11.70 -13.77 5.32
CA LYS A 113 10.39 -13.39 5.87
C LYS A 113 10.55 -12.19 6.78
N TYR A 114 9.88 -11.10 6.44
CA TYR A 114 9.77 -9.92 7.28
C TYR A 114 8.57 -10.08 8.21
N ILE A 115 8.83 -10.13 9.52
CA ILE A 115 7.77 -10.24 10.51
C ILE A 115 7.40 -8.82 10.94
N HIS A 116 6.15 -8.42 10.75
CA HIS A 116 5.63 -7.21 11.37
C HIS A 116 5.60 -7.40 12.88
N VAL A 117 6.57 -6.80 13.57
CA VAL A 117 6.53 -6.69 15.02
C VAL A 117 5.42 -5.69 15.33
N LYS A 118 4.22 -6.18 15.63
CA LYS A 118 3.23 -5.38 16.36
C LYS A 118 3.86 -5.06 17.71
N ALA A 119 4.43 -3.87 17.85
CA ALA A 119 5.02 -3.46 19.12
C ALA A 119 3.93 -3.60 20.21
N PRO A 120 4.14 -4.38 21.28
CA PRO A 120 3.16 -4.48 22.37
C PRO A 120 2.88 -3.12 23.03
N PHE A 121 3.79 -2.16 22.87
CA PHE A 121 3.60 -0.77 23.32
C PHE A 121 2.52 -0.02 22.53
N ALA A 122 2.26 -0.41 21.27
CA ALA A 122 1.21 0.20 20.48
C ALA A 122 -0.17 -0.17 21.01
N GLN A 123 -0.39 -1.37 21.57
CA GLN A 123 -1.70 -1.77 22.08
C GLN A 123 -2.15 -0.93 23.29
N ASN A 124 -1.24 -0.57 24.19
CA ASN A 124 -1.55 0.30 25.33
C ASN A 124 -1.72 1.77 24.91
N ALA A 125 -0.92 2.24 23.93
CA ALA A 125 -1.08 3.58 23.37
C ALA A 125 -2.39 3.71 22.57
N THR A 126 -2.74 2.71 21.76
CA THR A 126 -4.00 2.67 21.03
C THR A 126 -5.18 2.46 21.96
N ALA A 127 -5.07 1.68 23.03
CA ALA A 127 -6.17 1.51 24.00
C ALA A 127 -6.57 2.84 24.65
N GLY A 128 -5.60 3.69 24.98
CA GLY A 128 -5.85 5.05 25.46
C GLY A 128 -6.55 5.92 24.41
N VAL A 129 -6.03 5.92 23.16
CA VAL A 129 -6.63 6.69 22.06
C VAL A 129 -8.03 6.18 21.70
N THR A 130 -8.27 4.86 21.68
CA THR A 130 -9.58 4.29 21.38
C THR A 130 -10.58 4.61 22.47
N ALA A 131 -10.19 4.55 23.74
CA ALA A 131 -11.06 4.93 24.85
C ALA A 131 -11.40 6.43 24.83
N GLU A 132 -10.45 7.28 24.45
CA GLU A 132 -10.68 8.72 24.30
C GLU A 132 -11.62 9.02 23.13
N VAL A 133 -11.39 8.40 21.97
CA VAL A 133 -12.26 8.52 20.79
C VAL A 133 -13.66 7.99 21.09
N GLU A 134 -13.78 6.84 21.74
CA GLU A 134 -15.07 6.28 22.17
C GLU A 134 -15.82 7.24 23.09
N LYS A 135 -15.12 7.84 24.06
CA LYS A 135 -15.72 8.84 24.95
C LYS A 135 -16.18 10.08 24.18
N VAL A 136 -15.42 10.57 23.20
CA VAL A 136 -15.83 11.68 22.35
C VAL A 136 -17.08 11.32 21.56
N ILE A 137 -17.12 10.13 20.97
CA ILE A 137 -18.27 9.62 20.20
C ILE A 137 -19.51 9.49 21.09
N GLN A 138 -19.39 8.88 22.27
CA GLN A 138 -20.51 8.69 23.20
C GLN A 138 -21.11 10.00 23.70
N ASN A 139 -20.28 11.05 23.84
CA ASN A 139 -20.73 12.36 24.31
C ASN A 139 -21.18 13.31 23.18
N ALA A 140 -20.98 12.93 21.92
CA ALA A 140 -21.35 13.76 20.78
C ALA A 140 -22.87 13.73 20.57
N ARG A 141 -23.50 14.90 20.66
CA ARG A 141 -24.94 15.07 20.40
C ARG A 141 -25.26 15.11 18.91
N HIS A 142 -24.37 15.70 18.12
CA HIS A 142 -24.49 15.84 16.67
C HIS A 142 -23.16 15.45 16.02
N GLY A 143 -23.02 14.18 15.68
CA GLY A 143 -21.86 13.72 14.94
C GLY A 143 -22.14 13.61 13.44
N LEU A 144 -21.05 13.57 12.67
CA LEU A 144 -21.04 13.44 11.21
C LEU A 144 -19.89 12.50 10.86
N LEU A 145 -20.17 11.45 10.10
CA LEU A 145 -19.14 10.51 9.66
C LEU A 145 -18.73 10.85 8.22
N VAL A 146 -17.43 11.04 8.00
CA VAL A 146 -16.90 11.26 6.65
C VAL A 146 -16.07 10.04 6.26
N VAL A 147 -16.48 9.37 5.19
CA VAL A 147 -15.83 8.15 4.69
C VAL A 147 -15.18 8.46 3.35
N GLY A 148 -13.85 8.53 3.36
CA GLY A 148 -13.02 8.68 2.16
C GLY A 148 -12.86 7.38 1.39
N ALA A 149 -11.87 7.33 0.50
CA ALA A 149 -11.55 6.12 -0.27
C ALA A 149 -11.19 4.95 0.65
N ILE A 150 -11.79 3.78 0.38
CA ILE A 150 -11.47 2.53 1.07
C ILE A 150 -11.23 1.47 -0.01
N HIS A 151 -10.10 0.77 0.09
CA HIS A 151 -9.69 -0.19 -0.93
C HIS A 151 -9.87 -1.66 -0.50
N ILE A 152 -10.20 -1.89 0.77
CA ILE A 152 -10.36 -3.22 1.38
C ILE A 152 -11.84 -3.47 1.68
N GLU A 153 -12.39 -4.58 1.18
CA GLU A 153 -13.82 -4.89 1.29
C GLU A 153 -14.28 -5.03 2.75
N GLU A 154 -13.48 -5.65 3.61
CA GLU A 154 -13.76 -5.80 5.02
C GLU A 154 -13.84 -4.44 5.74
N GLU A 155 -12.99 -3.48 5.37
CA GLU A 155 -13.02 -2.12 5.92
C GLU A 155 -14.25 -1.34 5.46
N ILE A 156 -14.70 -1.54 4.21
CA ILE A 156 -15.96 -0.97 3.71
C ILE A 156 -17.14 -1.47 4.56
N TRP A 157 -17.18 -2.78 4.84
CA TRP A 157 -18.22 -3.37 5.70
C TRP A 157 -18.14 -2.85 7.14
N ALA A 158 -16.94 -2.73 7.70
CA ALA A 158 -16.74 -2.17 9.04
C ALA A 158 -17.22 -0.70 9.12
N ALA A 159 -16.91 0.11 8.11
CA ALA A 159 -17.39 1.49 8.02
C ALA A 159 -18.92 1.55 7.92
N LEU A 160 -19.55 0.63 7.18
CA LEU A 160 -21.01 0.53 7.10
C LEU A 160 -21.64 0.15 8.45
N LEU A 161 -21.05 -0.80 9.17
CA LEU A 161 -21.54 -1.21 10.50
C LEU A 161 -21.39 -0.08 11.51
N LEU A 162 -20.27 0.63 11.49
CA LEU A 162 -20.04 1.80 12.35
C LEU A 162 -21.07 2.90 12.04
N ALA A 163 -21.28 3.19 10.76
CA ALA A 163 -22.31 4.11 10.31
C ALA A 163 -23.67 3.73 10.92
N ARG A 164 -24.15 2.51 10.68
CA ARG A 164 -25.43 2.01 11.24
C ARG A 164 -25.52 2.16 12.75
N HIS A 165 -24.43 1.85 13.46
CA HIS A 165 -24.40 1.91 14.93
C HIS A 165 -24.53 3.34 15.46
N LEU A 166 -23.85 4.31 14.84
CA LEU A 166 -23.81 5.69 15.33
C LEU A 166 -25.08 6.48 15.03
N SER A 167 -25.87 6.07 14.04
CA SER A 167 -27.05 6.83 13.58
C SER A 167 -26.75 8.29 13.16
N TRP A 168 -25.48 8.60 12.85
CA TRP A 168 -25.04 9.93 12.39
C TRP A 168 -25.15 10.07 10.87
N PRO A 169 -25.41 11.27 10.33
CA PRO A 169 -25.28 11.51 8.90
C PRO A 169 -23.90 11.09 8.37
N VAL A 170 -23.86 10.48 7.19
CA VAL A 170 -22.61 9.99 6.58
C VAL A 170 -22.39 10.62 5.23
N ILE A 171 -21.21 11.21 5.06
CA ILE A 171 -20.72 11.73 3.79
C ILE A 171 -19.79 10.68 3.20
N THR A 172 -20.13 10.16 2.02
CA THR A 172 -19.35 9.14 1.35
C THR A 172 -18.70 9.70 0.10
N ASP A 173 -17.37 9.55 0.00
CA ASP A 173 -16.67 9.76 -1.25
C ASP A 173 -17.07 8.67 -2.27
N ILE A 174 -16.99 8.97 -3.57
CA ILE A 174 -17.34 7.98 -4.61
C ILE A 174 -16.44 6.74 -4.57
N LEU A 175 -15.19 6.90 -4.11
CA LEU A 175 -14.20 5.83 -3.96
C LEU A 175 -14.31 5.10 -2.61
N SER A 176 -15.24 5.48 -1.74
CA SER A 176 -15.47 4.79 -0.45
C SER A 176 -16.06 3.38 -0.60
N GLY A 177 -16.62 3.06 -1.77
CA GLY A 177 -17.35 1.81 -2.01
C GLY A 177 -18.72 1.73 -1.31
N LEU A 178 -19.03 2.60 -0.35
CA LEU A 178 -20.30 2.61 0.38
C LEU A 178 -21.49 3.09 -0.46
N ARG A 179 -21.25 4.00 -1.42
CA ARG A 179 -22.30 4.55 -2.30
C ARG A 179 -23.00 3.48 -3.12
N LEU A 180 -22.26 2.49 -3.63
CA LEU A 180 -22.81 1.40 -4.43
C LEU A 180 -23.48 0.32 -3.57
N ARG A 181 -22.98 0.08 -2.35
CA ARG A 181 -23.52 -0.93 -1.44
C ARG A 181 -24.84 -0.53 -0.80
N LYS A 182 -25.09 0.78 -0.62
CA LYS A 182 -26.41 1.33 -0.26
C LYS A 182 -27.54 0.82 -1.17
N ILE A 183 -27.27 0.68 -2.47
CA ILE A 183 -28.26 0.23 -3.46
C ILE A 183 -28.54 -1.28 -3.32
N LEU A 184 -27.53 -2.06 -2.94
CA LEU A 184 -27.60 -3.52 -2.87
C LEU A 184 -28.13 -4.05 -1.53
N THR A 185 -27.95 -3.31 -0.43
CA THR A 185 -28.40 -3.71 0.92
C THR A 185 -29.78 -3.15 1.28
N SER A 186 -30.60 -2.80 0.29
CA SER A 186 -32.01 -2.45 0.46
C SER A 186 -32.79 -3.67 0.99
N TYR A 187 -32.62 -4.00 2.27
CA TYR A 187 -33.47 -4.93 2.98
C TYR A 187 -34.81 -4.20 3.26
N PRO A 188 -35.96 -4.75 2.85
CA PRO A 188 -37.24 -4.02 2.89
C PRO A 188 -37.79 -3.69 4.29
N GLU A 189 -37.11 -4.05 5.38
CA GLU A 189 -37.67 -3.96 6.74
C GLU A 189 -36.94 -2.98 7.69
N ASP A 190 -35.82 -2.38 7.28
CA ASP A 190 -35.06 -1.42 8.11
C ASP A 190 -34.94 -0.04 7.41
N GLU A 191 -36.07 0.56 7.00
CA GLU A 191 -36.12 1.96 6.52
C GLU A 191 -35.99 3.01 7.65
N GLU A 192 -35.64 2.61 8.87
CA GLU A 192 -35.50 3.54 9.99
C GLU A 192 -34.11 4.22 10.03
N ASN A 193 -34.12 5.48 9.59
CA ASN A 193 -33.32 6.60 10.10
C ASN A 193 -31.79 6.57 9.94
N PHE A 194 -31.28 6.38 8.72
CA PHE A 194 -29.87 6.67 8.46
C PHE A 194 -29.62 7.49 7.18
N ILE A 195 -29.05 8.69 7.34
CA ILE A 195 -28.90 9.68 6.26
C ILE A 195 -27.54 9.52 5.58
N PHE A 196 -27.52 8.92 4.39
CA PHE A 196 -26.36 8.93 3.49
C PHE A 196 -26.41 10.13 2.54
N LEU A 197 -25.37 10.97 2.62
CA LEU A 197 -25.14 12.10 1.74
C LEU A 197 -24.15 11.71 0.64
N ASP A 198 -24.67 11.63 -0.59
CA ASP A 198 -23.93 11.12 -1.75
C ASP A 198 -22.96 12.16 -2.36
N HIS A 199 -22.99 13.42 -1.88
CA HIS A 199 -22.17 14.52 -2.38
C HIS A 199 -21.77 15.49 -1.26
N PHE A 200 -20.48 15.80 -1.17
CA PHE A 200 -19.92 16.75 -0.19
C PHE A 200 -20.58 18.14 -0.28
N ASP A 201 -20.88 18.60 -1.50
CA ASP A 201 -21.45 19.93 -1.74
C ASP A 201 -22.95 20.01 -1.38
N HIS A 202 -23.62 18.86 -1.24
CA HIS A 202 -25.05 18.78 -0.94
C HIS A 202 -25.34 18.65 0.56
N VAL A 203 -24.31 18.49 1.39
CA VAL A 203 -24.43 18.40 2.86
C VAL A 203 -25.16 19.62 3.41
N LEU A 204 -24.78 20.81 2.93
CA LEU A 204 -25.38 22.08 3.31
C LEU A 204 -26.72 22.34 2.65
N LEU A 205 -27.18 21.50 1.73
CA LEU A 205 -28.46 21.63 1.02
C LEU A 205 -29.51 20.61 1.49
N CYS A 206 -29.09 19.57 2.21
CA CYS A 206 -30.01 18.55 2.75
C CYS A 206 -30.72 19.08 4.00
N ASP A 207 -32.04 19.22 3.94
CA ASP A 207 -32.84 19.75 5.05
C ASP A 207 -32.76 18.86 6.31
N ALA A 208 -32.63 17.54 6.15
CA ALA A 208 -32.45 16.62 7.27
C ALA A 208 -31.13 16.87 8.01
N VAL A 209 -30.04 17.14 7.29
CA VAL A 209 -28.74 17.47 7.90
C VAL A 209 -28.71 18.89 8.44
N ARG A 210 -29.37 19.85 7.77
CA ARG A 210 -29.57 21.19 8.33
C ARG A 210 -30.36 21.18 9.63
N GLN A 211 -31.37 20.32 9.76
CA GLN A 211 -32.12 20.16 11.01
C GLN A 211 -31.29 19.44 12.08
N TRP A 212 -30.48 18.46 11.70
CA TRP A 212 -29.57 17.74 12.60
C TRP A 212 -28.43 18.61 13.16
N VAL A 213 -27.91 19.56 12.38
CA VAL A 213 -26.78 20.43 12.77
C VAL A 213 -27.26 21.70 13.51
N ARG A 214 -28.57 21.96 13.57
CA ARG A 214 -29.10 23.10 14.32
C ARG A 214 -28.96 22.87 15.83
N PRO A 215 -28.48 23.88 16.59
CA PRO A 215 -28.23 23.77 18.03
C PRO A 215 -29.51 23.59 18.85
#